data_AF-B7PY88-F1
#
_entry.id   AF-B7PY88-F1
#
_cell.length_a   1.000
_cell.length_b   1.000
_cell.length_c   1.000
_cell.angle_alpha   90.00
_cell.angle_beta   90.00
_cell.angle_gamma   90.00
#
_symmetry.space_group_name_H-M   'P 1'
#
loop_
_entity.id
_entity.type
_entity.pdbx_description
1 polymer ?
#
loop_
_entity_poly.entity_id
_entity_poly.type
_entity_poly.pdbx_seq_one_letter_code
_entity_poly.pdbx_strand_id
1 'polypeptide(L)'
;MLDPTQNYTYDVMRDIFQEVVETFPDSYVHLGMDEVYYACWNSSPEIAAFMKEQGFDAVNQVEQYYVKRTLDNVQNLGAKYMIWQDPIDNDVKAARDTLVGIWKDTSLDSKLKTWQEYIMPIAKKGYQMVLSAPWYLNYISYGQDWKKYYETDPRDFN
;
A
#
# COMPACT_ATOMS: atom_id res chain seq x y z
N MET A 1 -7.00 1.09 13.33
CA MET A 1 -5.88 0.31 12.76
C MET A 1 -5.82 -1.03 13.46
N LEU A 2 -5.46 -2.10 12.75
CA LEU A 2 -5.16 -3.38 13.39
C LEU A 2 -4.00 -3.21 14.38
N ASP A 3 -3.94 -4.05 15.40
CA ASP A 3 -2.85 -4.03 16.39
C ASP A 3 -1.70 -4.95 15.93
N PRO A 4 -0.57 -4.38 15.48
CA PRO A 4 0.56 -5.15 14.97
C PRO A 4 1.43 -5.77 16.07
N THR A 5 1.18 -5.46 17.34
CA THR A 5 1.91 -6.03 18.48
C THR A 5 1.43 -7.44 18.84
N GLN A 6 0.19 -7.77 18.46
CA GLN A 6 -0.44 -9.03 18.82
C GLN A 6 -0.20 -10.08 17.74
N ASN A 7 0.40 -11.22 18.11
CA ASN A 7 0.57 -12.34 17.18
C ASN A 7 -0.77 -12.86 16.63
N TYR A 8 -1.81 -12.82 17.47
CA TYR A 8 -3.17 -13.20 17.10
C TYR A 8 -3.71 -12.41 15.90
N THR A 9 -3.34 -11.13 15.75
CA THR A 9 -3.71 -10.34 14.57
C THR A 9 -3.23 -10.99 13.28
N TYR A 10 -2.00 -11.51 13.26
CA TYR A 10 -1.43 -12.15 12.07
C TYR A 10 -2.04 -13.52 11.79
N ASP A 11 -2.39 -14.28 12.84
CA ASP A 11 -3.08 -15.57 12.70
C ASP A 11 -4.46 -15.39 12.06
N VAL A 12 -5.26 -14.46 12.59
CA VAL A 12 -6.59 -14.15 12.04
C VAL A 12 -6.48 -13.66 10.60
N MET A 13 -5.55 -12.74 10.31
CA MET A 13 -5.38 -12.24 8.94
C MET A 13 -4.91 -13.33 7.98
N ARG A 14 -4.03 -14.24 8.41
CA ARG A 14 -3.60 -15.38 7.60
C ARG A 14 -4.80 -16.27 7.26
N ASP A 15 -5.64 -16.60 8.24
CA ASP A 15 -6.79 -17.47 8.03
C ASP A 15 -7.81 -16.83 7.08
N ILE A 16 -8.05 -15.51 7.19
CA ILE A 16 -8.85 -14.75 6.23
C ILE A 16 -8.24 -14.79 4.83
N PHE A 17 -6.94 -14.53 4.69
CA PHE A 17 -6.29 -14.58 3.37
C PHE A 17 -6.28 -15.98 2.78
N GLN A 18 -6.19 -17.02 3.60
CA GLN A 18 -6.29 -18.39 3.13
C GLN A 18 -7.67 -18.65 2.51
N GLU A 19 -8.76 -18.27 3.18
CA GLU A 19 -10.11 -18.39 2.62
C GLU A 19 -10.26 -17.59 1.32
N VAL A 20 -9.70 -16.37 1.26
CA VAL A 20 -9.70 -15.53 0.05
C VAL A 20 -8.98 -16.23 -1.10
N VAL A 21 -7.77 -16.75 -0.87
CA VAL A 21 -6.96 -17.44 -1.89
C VAL A 21 -7.64 -18.74 -2.36
N GLU A 22 -8.32 -19.45 -1.47
CA GLU A 22 -9.08 -20.66 -1.82
C GLU A 22 -10.37 -20.35 -2.58
N THR A 23 -10.98 -19.19 -2.33
CA THR A 23 -12.25 -18.78 -2.94
C THR A 23 -12.07 -18.15 -4.32
N PHE A 24 -11.06 -17.29 -4.48
CA PHE A 24 -10.85 -16.52 -5.71
C PHE A 24 -9.75 -17.16 -6.57
N PRO A 25 -10.02 -17.52 -7.83
CA PRO A 25 -9.07 -18.24 -8.67
C PRO A 25 -7.94 -17.38 -9.25
N ASP A 26 -7.95 -16.07 -9.03
CA ASP A 26 -6.90 -15.17 -9.51
C ASP A 26 -5.60 -15.38 -8.73
N SER A 27 -4.46 -15.13 -9.37
CA SER A 27 -3.15 -15.28 -8.73
C SER A 27 -2.80 -14.13 -7.78
N TYR A 28 -3.45 -12.97 -7.92
CA TYR A 28 -3.17 -11.76 -7.15
C TYR A 28 -4.29 -11.45 -6.15
N VAL A 29 -3.89 -11.12 -4.92
CA VAL A 29 -4.76 -10.54 -3.91
C VAL A 29 -4.34 -9.09 -3.66
N HIS A 30 -5.30 -8.16 -3.69
CA HIS A 30 -5.03 -6.77 -3.34
C HIS A 30 -5.09 -6.59 -1.82
N LEU A 31 -3.96 -6.23 -1.20
CA LEU A 31 -3.84 -6.13 0.25
C LEU A 31 -4.11 -4.72 0.79
N GLY A 32 -4.23 -3.72 -0.10
CA GLY A 32 -4.51 -2.34 0.28
C GLY A 32 -3.26 -1.68 0.83
N MET A 33 -3.25 -1.46 2.15
CA MET A 33 -2.16 -0.87 2.92
C MET A 33 -1.89 0.61 2.63
N ASP A 34 -2.93 1.35 2.23
CA ASP A 34 -2.93 2.80 2.05
C ASP A 34 -3.38 3.56 3.30
N GLU A 35 -3.04 4.86 3.35
CA GLU A 35 -3.57 5.85 4.29
C GLU A 35 -3.53 5.43 5.77
N VAL A 36 -2.45 4.77 6.18
CA VAL A 36 -2.28 4.33 7.57
C VAL A 36 -2.34 5.50 8.55
N TYR A 37 -3.34 5.48 9.42
CA TYR A 37 -3.57 6.55 10.39
C TYR A 37 -2.75 6.35 11.68
N TYR A 38 -1.53 6.90 11.70
CA TYR A 38 -0.59 6.71 12.81
C TYR A 38 -1.00 7.32 14.16
N ALA A 39 -1.92 8.29 14.19
CA ALA A 39 -2.26 8.97 15.45
C ALA A 39 -2.85 7.99 16.48
N CYS A 40 -3.59 6.98 16.03
CA CYS A 40 -4.10 5.91 16.90
C CYS A 40 -2.95 5.12 17.54
N TRP A 41 -1.96 4.69 16.76
CA TRP A 41 -0.79 3.98 17.27
C TRP A 41 0.08 4.86 18.18
N ASN A 42 0.30 6.12 17.84
CA ASN A 42 1.04 7.06 18.68
C ASN A 42 0.38 7.29 20.06
N SER A 43 -0.94 7.14 20.15
CA SER A 43 -1.68 7.28 21.40
C SER A 43 -1.69 6.02 22.28
N SER A 44 -1.24 4.87 21.78
CA SER A 44 -1.28 3.59 22.50
C SER A 44 0.00 3.37 23.34
N PRO A 45 -0.14 3.17 24.67
CA PRO A 45 0.98 2.78 25.53
C PRO A 45 1.61 1.45 25.15
N GLU A 46 0.81 0.50 24.67
CA GLU A 46 1.25 -0.83 24.24
C GLU A 46 2.14 -0.74 23.00
N ILE A 47 1.74 0.07 22.00
CA ILE A 47 2.56 0.33 20.81
C ILE A 47 3.85 1.04 21.20
N ALA A 48 3.79 2.03 22.10
CA ALA A 48 4.99 2.73 22.56
C ALA A 48 5.97 1.77 23.28
N ALA A 49 5.47 0.83 24.08
CA ALA A 49 6.28 -0.20 24.71
C ALA A 49 6.88 -1.16 23.67
N PHE A 50 6.09 -1.58 22.70
CA PHE A 50 6.54 -2.44 21.60
C PHE A 50 7.62 -1.75 20.74
N MET A 51 7.46 -0.48 20.41
CA MET A 51 8.48 0.30 19.70
C MET A 51 9.81 0.30 20.47
N LYS A 52 9.77 0.49 21.79
CA LYS A 52 10.97 0.44 22.64
C LYS A 52 11.61 -0.95 22.65
N GLU A 53 10.81 -2.01 22.70
CA GLU A 53 11.30 -3.40 22.67
C GLU A 53 11.98 -3.74 21.34
N GLN A 54 11.38 -3.32 20.22
CA GLN A 54 11.90 -3.57 18.88
C GLN A 54 13.02 -2.59 18.46
N GLY A 55 13.27 -1.54 19.25
CA GLY A 55 14.23 -0.49 18.92
C GLY A 55 13.80 0.38 17.74
N PHE A 56 12.49 0.65 17.62
CA PHE A 56 11.94 1.54 16.61
C PHE A 56 11.96 2.99 17.09
N ASP A 57 12.53 3.86 16.26
CA ASP A 57 12.64 5.30 16.49
C ASP A 57 11.39 6.05 16.01
N ALA A 58 10.64 5.47 15.06
CA ALA A 58 9.46 6.09 14.46
C ALA A 58 8.32 5.09 14.22
N VAL A 59 7.09 5.59 14.30
CA VAL A 59 5.86 4.77 14.20
C VAL A 59 5.67 4.13 12.83
N ASN A 60 6.22 4.70 11.76
CA ASN A 60 6.21 4.06 10.44
C ASN A 60 7.01 2.75 10.42
N GLN A 61 7.97 2.53 11.32
CA GLN A 61 8.65 1.23 11.44
C GLN A 61 7.71 0.15 11.99
N VAL A 62 6.69 0.54 12.76
CA VAL A 62 5.61 -0.38 13.18
C VAL A 62 4.77 -0.81 11.97
N GLU A 63 4.49 0.10 11.03
CA GLU A 63 3.87 -0.26 9.74
C GLU A 63 4.77 -1.19 8.94
N GLN A 64 6.07 -0.88 8.83
CA GLN A 64 7.02 -1.73 8.11
C GLN A 64 7.04 -3.15 8.68
N TYR A 65 7.03 -3.28 10.01
CA TYR A 65 6.95 -4.55 10.71
C TYR A 65 5.67 -5.32 10.35
N TYR A 66 4.52 -4.66 10.44
CA TYR A 66 3.21 -5.24 10.14
C TYR A 66 3.10 -5.69 8.69
N VAL A 67 3.43 -4.80 7.75
CA VAL A 67 3.31 -5.06 6.32
C VAL A 67 4.21 -6.23 5.95
N LYS A 68 5.49 -6.22 6.36
CA LYS A 68 6.42 -7.30 6.04
C LYS A 68 5.88 -8.67 6.48
N ARG A 69 5.44 -8.80 7.73
CA ARG A 69 4.87 -10.07 8.23
C ARG A 69 3.61 -10.48 7.47
N THR A 70 2.77 -9.51 7.09
CA THR A 70 1.56 -9.78 6.31
C THR A 70 1.88 -10.25 4.89
N LEU A 71 2.84 -9.60 4.21
CA LEU A 71 3.30 -10.01 2.90
C LEU A 71 3.88 -11.44 2.95
N ASP A 72 4.77 -11.73 3.91
CA ASP A 72 5.37 -13.05 4.09
C ASP A 72 4.29 -14.14 4.29
N ASN A 73 3.26 -13.85 5.11
CA ASN A 73 2.13 -14.77 5.31
C ASN A 73 1.37 -15.05 4.00
N VAL A 74 1.07 -14.03 3.21
CA VAL A 74 0.35 -14.18 1.93
C VAL A 74 1.19 -14.96 0.91
N GLN A 75 2.52 -14.74 0.87
CA GLN A 75 3.40 -15.55 0.00
C GLN A 75 3.44 -17.02 0.41
N ASN A 76 3.44 -17.30 1.71
CA ASN A 76 3.44 -18.67 2.22
C ASN A 76 2.15 -19.43 1.89
N LEU A 77 1.06 -18.72 1.59
CA LEU A 77 -0.18 -19.30 1.05
C LEU A 77 -0.11 -19.57 -0.46
N GLY A 78 0.99 -19.21 -1.14
CA GLY A 78 1.19 -19.41 -2.57
C GLY A 78 0.56 -18.34 -3.47
N ALA A 79 0.04 -17.25 -2.89
CA ALA A 79 -0.56 -16.15 -3.63
C ALA A 79 0.46 -15.04 -3.94
N LYS A 80 0.28 -14.37 -5.08
CA LYS A 80 0.91 -13.09 -5.36
C LYS A 80 0.05 -11.97 -4.78
N TYR A 81 0.63 -10.78 -4.64
CA TYR A 81 -0.09 -9.65 -4.09
C TYR A 81 0.12 -8.36 -4.87
N MET A 82 -0.92 -7.54 -4.79
CA MET A 82 -0.91 -6.13 -5.15
C MET A 82 -1.05 -5.29 -3.88
N ILE A 83 -0.31 -4.19 -3.79
CA ILE A 83 -0.40 -3.20 -2.72
C ILE A 83 -0.54 -1.81 -3.32
N TRP A 84 -1.11 -0.87 -2.57
CA TRP A 84 -0.95 0.54 -2.90
C TRP A 84 0.52 0.98 -2.75
N GLN A 85 0.87 2.16 -3.25
CA GLN A 85 2.23 2.66 -3.22
C GLN A 85 2.77 2.94 -1.80
N ASP A 86 1.90 3.17 -0.82
CA ASP A 86 2.24 3.64 0.53
C ASP A 86 3.32 2.80 1.24
N PRO A 87 3.26 1.45 1.28
CA PRO A 87 4.33 0.68 1.90
C PRO A 87 5.68 0.88 1.20
N ILE A 88 5.70 1.03 -0.14
CA ILE A 88 6.94 1.24 -0.89
C ILE A 88 7.49 2.66 -0.68
N ASP A 89 6.61 3.65 -0.54
CA ASP A 89 6.95 5.03 -0.14
C ASP A 89 7.54 5.06 1.28
N ASN A 90 7.03 4.18 2.16
CA ASN A 90 7.49 3.99 3.54
C ASN A 90 8.65 2.97 3.67
N ASP A 91 9.39 2.72 2.59
CA ASP A 91 10.59 1.86 2.55
C ASP A 91 10.40 0.39 2.97
N VAL A 92 9.17 -0.13 2.85
CA VAL A 92 8.93 -1.56 2.96
C VAL A 92 9.56 -2.30 1.78
N LYS A 93 10.24 -3.40 2.07
CA LYS A 93 10.76 -4.33 1.06
C LYS A 93 9.70 -5.37 0.75
N ALA A 94 9.13 -5.29 -0.44
CA ALA A 94 8.21 -6.28 -0.98
C ALA A 94 8.95 -7.24 -1.93
N ALA A 95 8.30 -8.35 -2.30
CA ALA A 95 8.86 -9.29 -3.26
C ALA A 95 8.99 -8.66 -4.67
N ARG A 96 9.93 -9.14 -5.48
CA ARG A 96 10.21 -8.53 -6.79
C ARG A 96 9.03 -8.59 -7.77
N ASP A 97 8.16 -9.58 -7.62
CA ASP A 97 6.97 -9.78 -8.43
C ASP A 97 5.71 -9.09 -7.88
N THR A 98 5.87 -8.23 -6.87
CA THR A 98 4.81 -7.36 -6.33
C THR A 98 4.29 -6.40 -7.41
N LEU A 99 2.98 -6.29 -7.49
CA LEU A 99 2.30 -5.26 -8.28
C LEU A 99 1.99 -4.05 -7.39
N VAL A 100 2.39 -2.85 -7.81
CA VAL A 100 2.24 -1.62 -7.00
C VAL A 100 1.23 -0.68 -7.66
N GLY A 101 0.17 -0.32 -6.93
CA GLY A 101 -0.84 0.65 -7.36
C GLY A 101 -0.40 2.08 -7.07
N ILE A 102 -0.23 2.89 -8.12
CA ILE A 102 0.12 4.31 -8.02
C ILE A 102 -1.15 5.13 -8.05
N TRP A 103 -1.50 5.72 -6.91
CA TRP A 103 -2.78 6.38 -6.71
C TRP A 103 -2.67 7.85 -6.28
N LYS A 104 -1.51 8.27 -5.74
CA LYS A 104 -1.31 9.63 -5.24
C LYS A 104 -1.03 10.59 -6.39
N ASP A 105 -1.66 11.76 -6.34
CA ASP A 105 -1.42 12.86 -7.26
C ASP A 105 -1.80 14.20 -6.61
N THR A 106 -1.22 15.29 -7.10
CA THR A 106 -1.55 16.66 -6.67
C THR A 106 -3.04 17.00 -6.84
N SER A 107 -3.74 16.33 -7.76
CA SER A 107 -5.18 16.53 -7.96
C SER A 107 -6.06 15.99 -6.83
N LEU A 108 -5.53 15.15 -5.94
CA LEU A 108 -6.24 14.63 -4.77
C LEU A 108 -6.03 15.50 -3.52
N ASP A 109 -4.78 15.89 -3.27
CA ASP A 109 -4.39 16.82 -2.21
C ASP A 109 -3.16 17.60 -2.70
N SER A 110 -3.22 18.94 -2.59
CA SER A 110 -2.15 19.83 -3.03
C SER A 110 -0.83 19.67 -2.28
N LYS A 111 -0.83 18.93 -1.17
CA LYS A 111 0.38 18.55 -0.42
C LYS A 111 1.08 17.32 -1.00
N LEU A 112 0.41 16.55 -1.85
CA LEU A 112 1.00 15.40 -2.53
C LEU A 112 1.91 15.88 -3.67
N LYS A 113 2.75 14.97 -4.16
CA LYS A 113 3.53 15.16 -5.39
C LYS A 113 2.70 14.76 -6.60
N THR A 114 3.19 15.07 -7.79
CA THR A 114 2.59 14.56 -9.03
C THR A 114 2.73 13.04 -9.10
N TRP A 115 1.80 12.35 -9.76
CA TRP A 115 1.92 10.89 -9.92
C TRP A 115 3.23 10.49 -10.62
N GLN A 116 3.77 11.34 -11.50
CA GLN A 116 5.08 11.16 -12.16
C GLN A 116 6.23 11.08 -11.13
N GLU A 117 6.22 11.98 -10.14
CA GLU A 117 7.23 11.99 -9.08
C GLU A 117 7.14 10.77 -8.17
N TYR A 118 5.94 10.19 -8.00
CA TYR A 118 5.74 8.95 -7.23
C TYR A 118 6.11 7.70 -8.02
N ILE A 119 5.73 7.61 -9.30
CA ILE A 119 5.96 6.40 -10.10
C ILE A 119 7.44 6.19 -10.43
N MET A 120 8.21 7.26 -10.65
CA MET A 120 9.64 7.18 -11.00
C MET A 120 10.51 6.37 -10.02
N PRO A 121 10.51 6.64 -8.69
CA PRO A 121 11.30 5.86 -7.75
C PRO A 121 10.86 4.38 -7.67
N ILE A 122 9.56 4.10 -7.85
CA ILE A 122 9.02 2.73 -7.83
C ILE A 122 9.44 1.98 -9.10
N ALA A 123 9.39 2.65 -10.25
CA ALA A 123 9.89 2.14 -11.52
C ALA A 123 11.39 1.80 -11.45
N LYS A 124 12.21 2.67 -10.84
CA LYS A 124 13.65 2.44 -10.63
C LYS A 124 13.93 1.25 -9.71
N LYS A 125 13.04 0.94 -8.76
CA LYS A 125 13.12 -0.27 -7.92
C LYS A 125 12.78 -1.55 -8.70
N GLY A 126 12.23 -1.44 -9.91
CA GLY A 126 11.96 -2.55 -10.83
C GLY A 126 10.64 -3.29 -10.58
N TYR A 127 9.71 -2.69 -9.83
CA TYR A 127 8.40 -3.28 -9.58
C TYR A 127 7.48 -3.17 -10.80
N GLN A 128 6.53 -4.10 -10.91
CA GLN A 128 5.38 -3.94 -11.79
C GLN A 128 4.43 -2.92 -11.18
N MET A 129 3.76 -2.12 -12.02
CA MET A 129 2.95 -1.00 -11.55
C MET A 129 1.62 -0.94 -12.28
N VAL A 130 0.58 -0.47 -11.58
CA VAL A 130 -0.71 -0.05 -12.14
C VAL A 130 -0.91 1.42 -11.78
N LEU A 131 -1.10 2.27 -12.77
CA LEU A 131 -1.41 3.69 -12.55
C LEU A 131 -2.93 3.87 -12.42
N SER A 132 -3.38 4.45 -11.31
CA SER A 132 -4.78 4.86 -11.10
C SER A 132 -4.92 6.34 -10.78
N ALA A 133 -3.85 7.01 -10.35
CA ALA A 133 -3.87 8.39 -9.83
C ALA A 133 -4.62 9.42 -10.72
N PRO A 134 -4.46 9.44 -12.06
CA PRO A 134 -5.19 10.38 -12.92
C PRO A 134 -6.69 10.07 -13.07
N TRP A 135 -7.13 8.88 -12.66
CA TRP A 135 -8.44 8.29 -12.96
C TRP A 135 -9.30 8.03 -11.73
N TYR A 136 -9.25 8.90 -10.73
CA TYR A 136 -10.25 8.88 -9.65
C TYR A 136 -11.61 9.43 -10.13
N LEU A 137 -12.44 8.54 -10.69
CA LEU A 137 -13.75 8.88 -11.26
C LEU A 137 -14.81 9.28 -10.21
N ASN A 138 -14.55 9.01 -8.93
CA ASN A 138 -15.40 9.45 -7.83
C ASN A 138 -15.32 10.97 -7.57
N TYR A 139 -14.23 11.65 -7.97
CA TYR A 139 -14.14 13.11 -7.92
C TYR A 139 -14.74 13.72 -9.18
N ILE A 140 -16.04 14.01 -9.12
CA ILE A 140 -16.77 14.63 -10.22
C ILE A 140 -16.35 16.09 -10.43
N SER A 141 -16.41 16.56 -11.67
CA SER A 141 -16.24 17.97 -12.00
C SER A 141 -17.26 18.42 -13.05
N TYR A 142 -17.55 19.73 -13.10
CA TYR A 142 -18.48 20.26 -14.08
C TYR A 142 -17.85 20.26 -15.49
N GLY A 143 -18.60 19.82 -16.50
CA GLY A 143 -18.19 19.85 -17.90
C GLY A 143 -17.87 18.46 -18.47
N GLN A 144 -16.91 18.42 -19.39
CA GLN A 144 -16.47 17.20 -20.09
C GLN A 144 -15.18 16.64 -19.45
N ASP A 145 -15.30 16.16 -18.22
CA ASP A 145 -14.18 15.62 -17.44
C ASP A 145 -13.52 14.38 -18.07
N TRP A 146 -14.26 13.62 -18.88
CA TRP A 146 -13.72 12.50 -19.65
C TRP A 146 -12.49 12.85 -20.50
N LYS A 147 -12.37 14.11 -20.96
CA LYS A 147 -11.21 14.56 -21.73
C LYS A 147 -9.91 14.48 -20.92
N LYS A 148 -9.93 14.91 -19.66
CA LYS A 148 -8.80 14.80 -18.72
C LYS A 148 -8.33 13.34 -18.63
N TYR A 149 -9.27 12.42 -18.46
CA TYR A 149 -8.96 11.00 -18.33
C TYR A 149 -8.38 10.41 -19.62
N TYR A 150 -8.90 10.83 -20.78
CA TYR A 150 -8.46 10.35 -22.08
C TYR A 150 -7.10 10.92 -22.52
N GLU A 151 -6.80 12.18 -22.18
CA GLU A 151 -5.57 12.88 -22.58
C GLU A 151 -4.34 12.48 -21.74
N THR A 152 -4.55 11.79 -20.61
CA THR A 152 -3.47 11.29 -19.76
C THR A 152 -2.65 10.21 -20.51
N ASP A 153 -1.37 10.46 -20.80
CA ASP A 153 -0.43 9.42 -21.24
C ASP A 153 0.25 8.79 -20.00
N PRO A 154 -0.04 7.51 -19.67
CA PRO A 154 0.55 6.86 -18.51
C PRO A 154 2.05 6.67 -18.63
N ARG A 155 2.68 6.90 -19.79
CA ARG A 155 4.12 6.78 -20.03
C ARG A 155 4.85 8.12 -19.95
N ASP A 156 4.14 9.21 -19.64
CA ASP A 156 4.71 10.55 -19.51
C ASP A 156 5.46 10.72 -18.18
N PHE A 157 6.44 9.84 -17.95
CA PHE A 157 7.37 9.86 -16.83
C PHE A 157 8.69 9.24 -17.32
N ASN A 158 9.67 10.08 -17.69
CA ASN A 158 10.99 9.62 -18.12
C ASN A 158 12.07 10.09 -17.14
#